data_AF-A0A077KJ38-F1
#
_entry.id   AF-A0A077KJ38-F1
#
_cell.length_a   1.000
_cell.length_b   1.000
_cell.length_c   1.000
_cell.angle_alpha   90.00
_cell.angle_beta   90.00
_cell.angle_gamma   90.00
#
_symmetry.space_group_name_H-M   'P 1'
#
loop_
_entity.id
_entity.type
_entity.pdbx_description
1 polymer ?
#
loop_
_entity_poly.entity_id
_entity_poly.type
_entity_poly.pdbx_seq_one_letter_code
_entity_poly.pdbx_strand_id
1 'polypeptide(L)'
;MFFGSFNHDKETEGIYVYKLDTLKGKLSKITSVKGVLNPSFLTLSPDGKYIFACTESKTKNAGSVSSFVFNPEKKTLTFINSQKTGGENPVYLAVHRSGKWLINGNYTEGSTSVYPLSENGWIQPRVQNF
;
A
#
# COMPACT_ATOMS: atom_id res chain seq x y z
N MET A 1 3.03 13.60 -2.03
CA MET A 1 4.03 12.54 -1.79
C MET A 1 3.51 11.62 -0.72
N PHE A 2 3.68 10.32 -0.90
CA PHE A 2 3.25 9.27 0.03
C PHE A 2 4.49 8.53 0.56
N PHE A 3 4.55 8.29 1.86
CA PHE A 3 5.66 7.59 2.50
C PHE A 3 5.12 6.40 3.30
N GLY A 4 5.72 5.23 3.09
CA GLY A 4 5.56 4.07 3.96
C GLY A 4 6.65 4.05 5.04
N SER A 5 6.42 3.31 6.11
CA SER A 5 7.37 3.13 7.20
C SER A 5 7.28 1.73 7.79
N PHE A 6 8.27 1.36 8.59
CA PHE A 6 8.11 0.32 9.59
C PHE A 6 7.66 0.98 10.90
N ASN A 7 6.69 0.39 11.58
CA ASN A 7 6.14 0.87 12.83
C ASN A 7 6.05 -0.27 13.86
N HIS A 8 6.09 0.09 15.15
CA HIS A 8 6.13 -0.91 16.23
C HIS A 8 4.79 -1.64 16.42
N ASP A 9 3.69 -0.93 16.19
CA ASP A 9 2.32 -1.40 16.36
C ASP A 9 1.37 -0.64 15.43
N LYS A 10 0.09 -1.03 15.47
CA LYS A 10 -0.98 -0.40 14.68
C LYS A 10 -1.45 0.95 15.26
N GLU A 11 -1.07 1.30 16.48
CA GLU A 11 -1.39 2.60 17.08
C GLU A 11 -0.40 3.69 16.66
N THR A 12 0.75 3.29 16.14
CA THR A 12 1.76 4.16 15.54
C THR A 12 1.42 4.46 14.09
N GLU A 13 1.61 5.71 13.66
CA GLU A 13 1.43 6.10 12.26
C GLU A 13 2.32 5.26 11.33
N GLY A 14 1.75 4.73 10.25
CA GLY A 14 2.46 3.89 9.29
C GLY A 14 2.60 4.51 7.91
N ILE A 15 1.54 5.15 7.41
CA ILE A 15 1.57 5.82 6.11
C ILE A 15 1.43 7.32 6.33
N TYR A 16 2.24 8.10 5.62
CA TYR A 16 2.26 9.55 5.72
C TYR A 16 2.03 10.19 4.36
N VAL A 17 1.29 11.30 4.36
CA VAL A 17 1.06 12.13 3.19
C VAL A 17 1.67 13.50 3.42
N TYR A 18 2.52 13.94 2.50
CA TYR A 18 3.12 15.26 2.52
C TYR A 18 2.87 15.98 1.19
N LYS A 19 2.75 17.30 1.27
CA LYS A 19 2.86 18.19 0.11
C LYS A 19 4.33 18.60 -0.05
N LEU A 20 4.85 18.44 -1.26
CA LEU A 20 6.15 18.98 -1.67
C LEU A 20 5.91 20.31 -2.39
N ASP A 21 6.50 21.38 -1.87
CA ASP A 21 6.73 22.61 -2.64
C ASP A 21 7.96 22.37 -3.51
N THR A 22 7.75 22.19 -4.82
CA THR A 22 8.82 21.85 -5.77
C THR A 22 9.72 23.03 -6.11
N LEU A 23 9.30 24.27 -5.81
CA LEU A 23 10.12 25.46 -6.03
C LEU A 23 11.06 25.70 -4.84
N LYS A 24 10.58 25.46 -3.62
CA LYS A 24 11.33 25.70 -2.38
C LYS A 24 11.95 24.45 -1.76
N GLY A 25 11.63 23.27 -2.28
CA GLY A 25 12.08 21.99 -1.72
C GLY A 25 11.48 21.68 -0.33
N LYS A 26 10.36 22.31 0.04
CA LYS A 26 9.78 22.16 1.39
C LYS A 26 8.72 21.06 1.41
N LEU A 27 8.86 20.11 2.33
CA LEU A 27 7.82 19.15 2.68
C LEU A 27 6.93 19.69 3.80
N SER A 28 5.62 19.49 3.71
CA SER A 28 4.67 19.82 4.77
C SER A 28 3.67 18.68 4.96
N LYS A 29 3.56 18.17 6.20
CA LYS A 29 2.68 17.04 6.53
C LYS A 29 1.23 17.44 6.27
N ILE A 30 0.50 16.58 5.58
CA ILE A 30 -0.92 16.75 5.27
C ILE A 30 -1.76 15.87 6.19
N THR A 31 -1.45 14.56 6.21
CA THR A 31 -2.16 13.58 7.03
C THR A 31 -1.30 12.32 7.20
N SER A 32 -1.79 11.38 7.98
CA SER A 32 -1.17 10.09 8.28
C SER A 32 -2.24 9.07 8.66
N VAL A 33 -1.92 7.79 8.51
CA VAL A 33 -2.83 6.68 8.81
C VAL A 33 -2.21 5.74 9.84
N LYS A 34 -3.02 5.36 10.83
CA LYS A 34 -2.81 4.30 11.81
C LYS A 34 -3.64 3.07 11.42
N GLY A 35 -3.59 2.01 12.22
CA GLY A 35 -4.36 0.77 11.99
C GLY A 35 -3.71 -0.19 10.99
N VAL A 36 -2.50 0.14 10.51
CA VAL A 36 -1.73 -0.63 9.54
C VAL A 36 -0.37 -0.91 10.11
N LEU A 37 0.12 -2.14 9.95
CA LEU A 37 1.43 -2.54 10.44
C LEU A 37 2.40 -2.64 9.27
N ASN A 38 3.59 -2.09 9.45
CA ASN A 38 4.73 -2.17 8.53
C ASN A 38 4.38 -1.98 7.05
N PRO A 39 3.80 -0.81 6.67
CA PRO A 39 3.63 -0.43 5.28
C PRO A 39 4.98 -0.20 4.57
N SER A 40 5.62 -1.30 4.13
CA SER A 40 7.03 -1.33 3.71
C SER A 40 7.28 -0.75 2.32
N PHE A 41 6.29 -0.82 1.44
CA PHE A 41 6.35 -0.35 0.06
C PHE A 41 4.99 0.18 -0.38
N LEU A 42 5.00 1.23 -1.19
CA LEU A 42 3.80 1.86 -1.73
C LEU A 42 3.90 2.00 -3.24
N THR A 43 2.79 1.83 -3.93
CA THR A 43 2.64 2.20 -5.34
C THR A 43 1.26 2.79 -5.59
N LEU A 44 1.06 3.37 -6.78
CA LEU A 44 -0.17 4.05 -7.16
C LEU A 44 -0.89 3.30 -8.27
N SER A 45 -2.20 3.45 -8.33
CA SER A 45 -2.96 3.16 -9.56
C SER A 45 -2.49 4.08 -10.70
N PRO A 46 -2.70 3.69 -11.98
CA PRO A 46 -2.26 4.51 -13.12
C PRO A 46 -2.87 5.92 -13.17
N ASP A 47 -4.07 6.09 -12.62
CA ASP A 47 -4.76 7.38 -12.48
C ASP A 47 -4.33 8.17 -11.23
N GLY A 48 -3.45 7.61 -10.39
CA GLY A 48 -2.95 8.22 -9.16
C GLY A 48 -3.96 8.31 -8.01
N LYS A 49 -5.17 7.75 -8.16
CA LYS A 49 -6.27 7.89 -7.19
C LYS A 49 -6.14 6.94 -6.00
N TYR A 50 -5.64 5.74 -6.24
CA TYR A 50 -5.52 4.67 -5.26
C TYR A 50 -4.07 4.41 -4.90
N ILE A 51 -3.83 4.13 -3.62
CA ILE A 51 -2.52 3.78 -3.08
C ILE A 51 -2.59 2.32 -2.65
N PHE A 52 -1.67 1.52 -3.14
CA PHE A 52 -1.50 0.12 -2.73
C PHE A 52 -0.24 -0.01 -1.90
N ALA A 53 -0.33 -0.73 -0.78
CA ALA A 53 0.74 -0.88 0.19
C ALA A 53 1.01 -2.35 0.51
N CYS A 54 2.28 -2.76 0.56
CA CYS A 54 2.66 -3.98 1.28
C CYS A 54 2.48 -3.71 2.77
N THR A 55 1.70 -4.50 3.48
CA THR A 55 1.42 -4.37 4.92
C THR A 55 1.62 -5.70 5.64
N GLU A 56 1.70 -5.66 6.97
CA GLU A 56 2.11 -6.80 7.80
C GLU A 56 3.50 -7.33 7.40
N SER A 57 4.36 -6.45 6.85
CA SER A 57 5.74 -6.79 6.56
C SER A 57 6.49 -7.01 7.88
N LYS A 58 7.45 -7.91 7.93
CA LYS A 58 8.15 -8.33 9.17
C LYS A 58 7.21 -8.82 10.28
N THR A 59 6.00 -9.27 9.92
CA THR A 59 5.07 -9.90 10.85
C THR A 59 5.11 -11.41 10.64
N LYS A 60 5.44 -12.16 11.69
CA LYS A 60 5.52 -13.63 11.62
C LYS A 60 4.17 -14.24 11.23
N ASN A 61 4.19 -15.20 10.31
CA ASN A 61 3.05 -15.90 9.72
C ASN A 61 2.00 -14.96 9.10
N ALA A 62 2.42 -13.76 8.67
CA ALA A 62 1.53 -12.77 8.10
C ALA A 62 2.18 -11.99 6.95
N GLY A 63 1.31 -11.47 6.10
CA GLY A 63 1.66 -10.66 4.95
C GLY A 63 0.38 -10.26 4.25
N SER A 64 0.25 -8.98 3.95
CA SER A 64 -0.94 -8.42 3.30
C SER A 64 -0.57 -7.37 2.27
N VAL A 65 -1.51 -7.14 1.35
CA VAL A 65 -1.56 -5.93 0.54
C VAL A 65 -2.79 -5.15 0.91
N SER A 66 -2.66 -3.84 1.08
CA SER A 66 -3.73 -2.96 1.50
C SER A 66 -3.96 -1.85 0.47
N SER A 67 -5.23 -1.48 0.27
CA SER A 67 -5.64 -0.39 -0.62
C SER A 67 -6.16 0.79 0.16
N PHE A 68 -5.86 2.00 -0.33
CA PHE A 68 -6.28 3.27 0.23
C PHE A 68 -6.68 4.23 -0.89
N VAL A 69 -7.52 5.21 -0.55
CA VAL A 69 -7.83 6.35 -1.41
C VAL A 69 -7.43 7.65 -0.73
N PHE A 70 -6.75 8.53 -1.46
CA PHE A 70 -6.47 9.88 -0.98
C PHE A 70 -7.49 10.87 -1.54
N ASN A 71 -8.17 11.60 -0.65
CA ASN A 71 -9.02 12.71 -1.02
C ASN A 71 -8.23 14.03 -0.85
N PRO A 72 -7.85 14.72 -1.93
CA PRO A 72 -7.05 15.94 -1.85
C PRO A 72 -7.80 17.14 -1.27
N GLU A 73 -9.13 17.22 -1.47
CA GLU A 73 -9.96 18.31 -0.93
C GLU A 73 -10.09 18.20 0.59
N LYS A 74 -10.43 16.99 1.06
CA LYS A 74 -10.58 16.69 2.49
C LYS A 74 -9.25 16.46 3.20
N LYS A 75 -8.15 16.31 2.44
CA LYS A 75 -6.81 15.99 2.94
C LYS A 75 -6.79 14.70 3.78
N THR A 76 -7.56 13.70 3.38
CA THR A 76 -7.70 12.43 4.11
C THR A 76 -7.17 11.26 3.28
N LEU A 77 -6.52 10.31 3.94
CA LEU A 77 -6.18 9.01 3.38
C LEU A 77 -7.05 7.95 4.06
N THR A 78 -7.83 7.22 3.28
CA THR A 78 -8.85 6.31 3.80
C THR A 78 -8.56 4.89 3.34
N PHE A 79 -8.57 3.94 4.28
CA PHE A 79 -8.45 2.51 3.99
C PHE A 79 -9.67 1.99 3.21
N ILE A 80 -9.43 1.16 2.20
CA ILE A 80 -10.47 0.49 1.40
C ILE A 80 -10.60 -0.96 1.84
N ASN A 81 -9.58 -1.77 1.59
CA ASN A 81 -9.54 -3.17 1.97
C ASN A 81 -8.11 -3.72 2.01
N SER A 82 -7.97 -4.97 2.43
CA SER A 82 -6.72 -5.72 2.34
C SER A 82 -6.94 -7.15 1.88
N GLN A 83 -5.89 -7.76 1.35
CA GLN A 83 -5.84 -9.17 0.98
C GLN A 83 -4.57 -9.81 1.51
N LYS A 84 -4.67 -11.06 1.96
CA LYS A 84 -3.49 -11.83 2.37
C LYS A 84 -2.59 -12.11 1.17
N THR A 85 -1.29 -12.10 1.41
CA THR A 85 -0.28 -12.40 0.37
C THR A 85 -0.07 -13.87 0.14
N GLY A 86 -0.40 -14.72 1.12
CA GLY A 86 -0.08 -16.15 1.05
C GLY A 86 1.39 -16.44 1.32
N GLY A 87 2.18 -15.42 1.69
CA GLY A 87 3.56 -15.53 2.15
C GLY A 87 3.86 -14.41 3.15
N GLU A 88 5.08 -14.36 3.65
CA GLU A 88 5.56 -13.34 4.58
C GLU A 88 6.42 -12.29 3.90
N ASN A 89 6.56 -11.14 4.56
CA ASN A 89 7.41 -10.05 4.11
C ASN A 89 7.11 -9.61 2.67
N PRO A 90 5.89 -9.14 2.38
CA PRO A 90 5.66 -8.43 1.13
C PRO A 90 6.56 -7.20 1.06
N VAL A 91 7.34 -7.07 -0.01
CA VAL A 91 8.39 -6.03 -0.13
C VAL A 91 8.27 -5.15 -1.37
N TYR A 92 7.46 -5.56 -2.35
CA TYR A 92 7.33 -4.83 -3.60
C TYR A 92 5.96 -5.03 -4.23
N LEU A 93 5.42 -3.95 -4.81
CA LEU A 93 4.19 -3.96 -5.58
C LEU A 93 4.38 -3.39 -6.97
N ALA A 94 3.79 -4.05 -7.95
CA ALA A 94 3.64 -3.54 -9.30
C ALA A 94 2.16 -3.49 -9.68
N VAL A 95 1.71 -2.37 -10.25
CA VAL A 95 0.38 -2.24 -10.83
C VAL A 95 0.51 -2.34 -12.34
N HIS A 96 -0.25 -3.23 -12.96
CA HIS A 96 -0.28 -3.33 -14.42
C HIS A 96 -0.86 -2.04 -15.03
N ARG A 97 -0.35 -1.62 -16.19
CA ARG A 97 -0.74 -0.35 -16.84
C ARG A 97 -2.24 -0.24 -17.14
N SER A 98 -2.94 -1.37 -17.28
CA SER A 98 -4.38 -1.39 -17.46
C SER A 98 -5.18 -1.03 -16.19
N GLY A 99 -4.53 -0.95 -15.03
CA GLY A 99 -5.18 -0.72 -13.73
C GLY A 99 -5.97 -1.92 -13.21
N LYS A 100 -5.93 -3.08 -13.88
CA LYS A 100 -6.74 -4.26 -13.55
C LYS A 100 -6.01 -5.31 -12.70
N TRP A 101 -4.70 -5.14 -12.48
CA TRP A 101 -3.89 -6.14 -11.81
C TRP A 101 -2.89 -5.51 -10.85
N LEU A 102 -2.79 -6.08 -9.66
CA LEU A 102 -1.75 -5.82 -8.67
C LEU A 102 -0.91 -7.08 -8.49
N ILE A 103 0.40 -6.93 -8.53
CA ILE A 103 1.37 -8.01 -8.34
C ILE A 103 2.21 -7.69 -7.09
N ASN A 104 2.39 -8.68 -6.23
CA ASN A 104 3.15 -8.61 -4.99
C ASN A 104 4.29 -9.62 -4.98
N GLY A 105 5.48 -9.23 -4.52
CA GLY A 105 6.57 -10.14 -4.17
C GLY A 105 6.70 -10.34 -2.66
N ASN A 106 6.70 -11.61 -2.21
CA ASN A 106 6.97 -12.01 -0.83
C ASN A 106 8.44 -12.42 -0.68
N TYR A 107 9.15 -11.74 0.21
CA TYR A 107 10.59 -11.94 0.35
C TYR A 107 10.96 -13.26 1.05
N THR A 108 10.22 -13.67 2.09
CA THR A 108 10.61 -14.82 2.92
C THR A 108 10.60 -16.13 2.15
N GLU A 109 9.49 -16.41 1.45
CA GLU A 109 9.33 -17.66 0.70
C GLU A 109 9.86 -17.55 -0.74
N GLY A 110 10.16 -16.33 -1.22
CA GLY A 110 10.50 -16.10 -2.62
C GLY A 110 9.31 -16.33 -3.55
N SER A 111 8.10 -15.96 -3.12
CA SER A 111 6.86 -16.19 -3.85
C SER A 111 6.27 -14.91 -4.45
N THR A 112 5.39 -15.05 -5.45
CA THR A 112 4.66 -13.93 -6.06
C THR A 112 3.16 -14.16 -6.00
N SER A 113 2.39 -13.10 -5.75
CA SER A 113 0.92 -13.15 -5.71
C SER A 113 0.29 -12.12 -6.65
N VAL A 114 -0.78 -12.51 -7.33
CA VAL A 114 -1.48 -11.66 -8.32
C VAL A 114 -2.94 -11.48 -7.93
N TYR A 115 -3.40 -10.23 -7.98
CA TYR A 115 -4.74 -9.82 -7.58
C TYR A 115 -5.42 -9.05 -8.71
N PRO A 116 -6.69 -9.36 -9.04
CA PRO A 116 -7.52 -8.45 -9.81
C PRO A 116 -7.81 -7.17 -9.01
N LEU A 117 -7.84 -6.03 -9.70
CA LEU A 117 -8.24 -4.75 -9.17
C LEU A 117 -9.60 -4.34 -9.75
N SER A 118 -10.46 -3.81 -8.89
CA SER A 118 -11.72 -3.20 -9.31
C SER A 118 -11.52 -1.70 -9.56
N GLU A 119 -12.39 -1.09 -10.36
CA GLU A 119 -12.31 0.34 -10.70
C GLU A 119 -12.38 1.27 -9.48
N ASN A 120 -13.00 0.82 -8.40
CA ASN A 120 -13.09 1.56 -7.14
C ASN A 120 -11.85 1.38 -6.22
N GLY A 121 -10.77 0.76 -6.72
CA GLY A 121 -9.55 0.51 -5.96
C GLY A 121 -9.60 -0.72 -5.05
N TRP A 122 -10.68 -1.51 -5.10
CA TRP A 122 -10.80 -2.74 -4.32
C TRP A 122 -9.87 -3.84 -4.83
N ILE A 123 -9.09 -4.44 -3.93
CA ILE A 123 -8.24 -5.60 -4.22
C ILE A 123 -9.09 -6.86 -4.09
N GLN A 124 -9.33 -7.56 -5.19
CA GLN A 124 -10.05 -8.84 -5.19
C GLN A 124 -9.17 -9.96 -4.61
N PRO A 125 -9.76 -11.10 -4.19
CA PRO A 125 -8.98 -12.26 -3.77
C PRO A 125 -7.92 -12.65 -4.81
N ARG A 126 -6.74 -13.08 -4.34
CA ARG A 126 -5.64 -13.48 -5.23
C ARG A 126 -6.10 -14.59 -6.18
N VAL A 127 -5.68 -14.51 -7.43
CA VAL A 127 -5.97 -15.53 -8.46
C VAL A 127 -4.79 -16.42 -8.77
N GLN A 128 -3.58 -15.99 -8.40
CA GLN A 128 -2.34 -16.76 -8.56
C GLN A 128 -1.42 -16.55 -7.36
N ASN A 129 -0.68 -17.59 -7.00
CA ASN A 129 0.42 -17.59 -6.06
C ASN A 129 1.44 -18.63 -6.53
N PHE A 130 2.67 -18.21 -6.78
CA PHE A 130 3.77 -19.04 -7.27
C PHE A 130 4.89 -19.04 -6.25
#